data_AF-A0A6P1Y4R9-F1
#
_entry.id   AF-A0A6P1Y4R9-F1
#
_cell.length_a   1.000
_cell.length_b   1.000
_cell.length_c   1.000
_cell.angle_alpha   90.00
_cell.angle_beta   90.00
_cell.angle_gamma   90.00
#
_symmetry.space_group_name_H-M   'P 1'
#
loop_
_entity.id
_entity.type
_entity.pdbx_description
1 polymer ?
#
loop_
_entity_poly.entity_id
_entity_poly.type
_entity_poly.pdbx_seq_one_letter_code
_entity_poly.pdbx_strand_id
1 'polypeptide(L)'
;MTTKKSQIAWLLFAALFVAAMVFFVTDSLTVTAIAGTFTGVLGTFLGIDILTMLHKTKELPAGRYKNMNRHRYIIALIIFALLLIEAFIISSIFERDMNSLYLSFGVGFIIVIGGLVSGVEANKIVTGEQPPELNETGELSGDES
;
A
#
# COMPACT_ATOMS: atom_id res chain seq x y z
N MET A 1 5.50 24.16 -0.43
CA MET A 1 5.07 23.17 -1.47
C MET A 1 6.07 22.01 -1.64
N THR A 2 6.78 21.58 -0.58
CA THR A 2 8.05 20.81 -0.72
C THR A 2 8.05 19.40 -0.09
N THR A 3 7.18 19.08 0.86
CA THR A 3 7.24 17.80 1.60
C THR A 3 6.58 16.61 0.89
N LYS A 4 5.44 16.81 0.21
CA LYS A 4 4.70 15.69 -0.44
C LYS A 4 5.44 15.09 -1.65
N LYS A 5 6.10 15.92 -2.47
CA LYS A 5 6.92 15.47 -3.60
C LYS A 5 8.20 14.78 -3.11
N SER A 6 8.77 15.26 -2.00
CA SER A 6 9.95 14.69 -1.37
C SER A 6 9.70 13.25 -0.89
N GLN A 7 8.55 12.96 -0.27
CA GLN A 7 8.21 11.60 0.21
C GLN A 7 8.17 10.56 -0.92
N ILE A 8 7.57 10.90 -2.06
CA ILE A 8 7.51 9.98 -3.22
C ILE A 8 8.91 9.78 -3.82
N ALA A 9 9.74 10.83 -3.87
CA ALA A 9 11.12 10.71 -4.33
C ALA A 9 11.95 9.76 -3.45
N TRP A 10 11.80 9.85 -2.12
CA TRP A 10 12.45 8.93 -1.19
C TRP A 10 11.96 7.48 -1.35
N LEU A 11 10.65 7.29 -1.61
CA LEU A 11 10.10 5.96 -1.89
C LEU A 11 10.69 5.36 -3.17
N LEU A 12 10.78 6.16 -4.24
CA LEU A 12 11.39 5.73 -5.51
C LEU A 12 12.88 5.43 -5.37
N PHE A 13 13.60 6.25 -4.59
CA PHE A 13 15.00 6.00 -4.29
C PHE A 13 15.20 4.69 -3.52
N ALA A 14 14.38 4.44 -2.50
CA ALA A 14 14.40 3.19 -1.76
C ALA A 14 14.08 1.98 -2.65
N ALA A 15 13.10 2.10 -3.55
CA ALA A 15 12.77 1.05 -4.52
C ALA A 15 13.93 0.75 -5.46
N LEU A 16 14.60 1.78 -5.99
CA LEU A 16 15.77 1.64 -6.86
C LEU A 16 16.94 0.97 -6.12
N PHE A 17 17.15 1.35 -4.86
CA PHE A 17 18.16 0.72 -4.01
C PHE A 17 17.88 -0.77 -3.80
N VAL A 18 16.62 -1.14 -3.51
CA VAL A 18 16.21 -2.55 -3.35
C VAL A 18 16.40 -3.31 -4.65
N ALA A 19 15.99 -2.76 -5.78
CA ALA A 19 16.20 -3.38 -7.10
C ALA A 19 17.69 -3.65 -7.36
N ALA A 20 18.55 -2.65 -7.15
CA ALA A 20 20.00 -2.81 -7.27
C ALA A 20 20.54 -3.91 -6.33
N MET A 21 20.07 -3.97 -5.09
CA MET A 21 20.48 -5.01 -4.14
C MET A 21 20.02 -6.40 -4.58
N VAL A 22 18.77 -6.53 -5.05
CA VAL A 22 18.24 -7.77 -5.61
C VAL A 22 19.06 -8.24 -6.80
N PHE A 23 19.49 -7.32 -7.66
CA PHE A 23 20.30 -7.62 -8.85
C PHE A 23 21.75 -8.00 -8.51
N PHE A 24 22.46 -7.18 -7.73
CA PHE A 24 23.90 -7.34 -7.51
C PHE A 24 24.27 -8.26 -6.35
N VAL A 25 23.43 -8.39 -5.33
CA VAL A 25 23.73 -9.23 -4.16
C VAL A 25 23.23 -10.64 -4.41
N THR A 26 24.14 -11.61 -4.38
CA THR A 26 23.82 -13.02 -4.60
C THR A 26 23.45 -13.76 -3.32
N ASP A 27 23.80 -13.21 -2.16
CA ASP A 27 23.47 -13.81 -0.86
C ASP A 27 21.96 -13.72 -0.59
N SER A 28 21.31 -14.89 -0.57
CA SER A 28 19.85 -15.01 -0.44
C SER A 28 19.34 -14.43 0.88
N LEU A 29 20.07 -14.62 1.97
CA LEU A 29 19.67 -14.12 3.29
C LEU A 29 19.67 -12.59 3.34
N THR A 30 20.71 -11.97 2.80
CA THR A 30 20.81 -10.51 2.69
C THR A 30 19.70 -9.93 1.83
N VAL A 31 19.46 -10.48 0.64
CA VAL A 31 18.40 -9.99 -0.26
C VAL A 31 17.02 -10.16 0.37
N THR A 32 16.78 -11.29 1.04
CA THR A 32 15.52 -11.53 1.76
C THR A 32 15.31 -10.50 2.87
N ALA A 33 16.33 -10.22 3.68
CA ALA A 33 16.25 -9.24 4.75
C ALA A 33 15.95 -7.82 4.22
N ILE A 34 16.59 -7.44 3.11
CA ILE A 34 16.35 -6.15 2.44
C ILE A 34 14.91 -6.07 1.91
N ALA A 35 14.43 -7.11 1.22
CA ALA A 35 13.08 -7.17 0.68
C ALA A 35 12.00 -7.11 1.79
N GLY A 36 12.19 -7.85 2.88
CA GLY A 36 11.30 -7.81 4.04
C GLY A 36 11.30 -6.45 4.72
N THR A 37 12.48 -5.84 4.90
CA THR A 37 12.62 -4.50 5.50
C THR A 37 11.92 -3.45 4.65
N PHE A 38 12.13 -3.47 3.33
CA PHE A 38 11.47 -2.55 2.41
C PHE A 38 9.95 -2.69 2.47
N THR A 39 9.45 -3.92 2.49
CA THR A 39 8.02 -4.22 2.61
C THR A 39 7.44 -3.65 3.91
N GLY A 40 8.14 -3.82 5.03
CA GLY A 40 7.74 -3.27 6.33
C GLY A 40 7.75 -1.73 6.38
N VAL A 41 8.79 -1.10 5.81
CA VAL A 41 8.89 0.37 5.73
C VAL A 41 7.74 0.95 4.89
N LEU A 42 7.46 0.34 3.73
CA LEU A 42 6.36 0.78 2.86
C LEU A 42 5.00 0.56 3.53
N GLY A 43 4.78 -0.59 4.19
CA GLY A 43 3.57 -0.85 4.97
C GLY A 43 3.36 0.19 6.08
N THR A 44 4.42 0.55 6.80
CA THR A 44 4.38 1.59 7.85
C THR A 44 4.04 2.95 7.26
N PHE A 45 4.66 3.32 6.13
CA PHE A 45 4.38 4.57 5.42
C PHE A 45 2.90 4.70 5.03
N LEU A 46 2.32 3.63 4.48
CA LEU A 46 0.90 3.59 4.15
C LEU A 46 0.02 3.66 5.40
N GLY A 47 0.35 2.91 6.45
CA GLY A 47 -0.37 2.96 7.73
C GLY A 47 -0.41 4.38 8.33
N ILE A 48 0.71 5.11 8.29
CA ILE A 48 0.76 6.52 8.72
C ILE A 48 -0.08 7.41 7.81
N ASP A 49 -0.11 7.17 6.49
CA ASP A 49 -0.97 7.92 5.56
C ASP A 49 -2.46 7.72 5.89
N ILE A 50 -2.88 6.49 6.22
CA ILE A 50 -4.24 6.18 6.68
C ILE A 50 -4.53 6.89 8.01
N LEU A 51 -3.68 6.74 9.02
CA LEU A 51 -3.87 7.38 10.33
C LEU A 51 -3.97 8.90 10.20
N THR A 52 -3.13 9.51 9.37
CA THR A 52 -3.15 10.95 9.10
C THR A 52 -4.43 11.36 8.38
N MET A 53 -4.94 10.53 7.48
CA MET A 53 -6.20 10.77 6.78
C MET A 53 -7.37 10.70 7.77
N LEU A 54 -7.45 9.63 8.59
CA LEU A 54 -8.49 9.47 9.61
C LEU A 54 -8.48 10.60 10.64
N HIS A 55 -7.29 11.01 11.11
CA HIS A 55 -7.17 12.13 12.05
C HIS A 55 -7.73 13.43 11.48
N LYS A 56 -7.47 13.71 10.20
CA LYS A 56 -8.02 14.90 9.51
C LYS A 56 -9.50 14.76 9.19
N THR A 57 -9.98 13.55 8.97
CA THR A 57 -11.40 13.28 8.75
C THR A 57 -12.21 13.50 10.03
N LYS A 58 -11.68 13.16 11.21
CA LYS A 58 -12.34 13.42 12.51
C LYS A 58 -12.67 14.90 12.76
N GLU A 59 -11.91 15.80 12.15
CA GLU A 59 -12.12 17.25 12.28
C GLU A 59 -13.19 17.80 11.31
N LEU A 60 -13.73 16.96 10.42
CA LEU A 60 -14.75 17.35 9.45
C LEU A 60 -16.17 17.09 9.97
N PRO A 61 -17.18 17.85 9.49
CA PRO A 61 -18.59 17.57 9.79
C PRO A 61 -19.00 16.16 9.32
N ALA A 62 -19.96 15.55 10.02
CA ALA A 62 -20.50 14.24 9.66
C ALA A 62 -20.96 14.21 8.19
N GLY A 63 -20.66 13.11 7.48
CA GLY A 63 -20.91 12.96 6.05
C GLY A 63 -19.91 13.64 5.11
N ARG A 64 -18.89 14.37 5.61
CA ARG A 64 -17.76 14.84 4.80
C ARG A 64 -16.49 14.06 5.12
N TYR A 65 -16.04 13.26 4.16
CA TYR A 65 -14.79 12.51 4.30
C TYR A 65 -13.66 13.10 3.45
N LYS A 66 -12.43 12.89 3.92
CA LYS A 66 -11.25 13.22 3.13
C LYS A 66 -10.97 12.10 2.14
N ASN A 67 -10.87 12.44 0.85
CA ASN A 67 -10.43 11.47 -0.15
C ASN A 67 -9.03 10.95 0.16
N MET A 68 -8.89 9.62 0.11
CA MET A 68 -7.61 8.96 0.29
C MET A 68 -6.66 9.33 -0.85
N ASN A 69 -5.36 9.40 -0.54
CA ASN A 69 -4.31 9.70 -1.51
C ASN A 69 -4.04 8.50 -2.44
N ARG A 70 -5.03 8.08 -3.25
CA ARG A 70 -4.98 6.86 -4.08
C ARG A 70 -3.69 6.73 -4.90
N HIS A 71 -3.15 7.85 -5.39
CA HIS A 71 -1.88 7.90 -6.11
C HIS A 71 -0.70 7.25 -5.36
N ARG A 72 -0.62 7.40 -4.02
CA ARG A 72 0.46 6.80 -3.20
C ARG A 72 0.39 5.28 -3.20
N TYR A 73 -0.81 4.74 -3.09
CA TYR A 73 -1.08 3.30 -3.12
C TYR A 73 -0.82 2.73 -4.51
N ILE A 74 -1.27 3.43 -5.56
CA ILE A 74 -1.02 3.03 -6.95
C ILE A 74 0.49 2.99 -7.23
N ILE A 75 1.25 4.01 -6.82
CA ILE A 75 2.72 4.02 -6.98
C ILE A 75 3.36 2.85 -6.22
N ALA A 76 2.92 2.57 -4.99
CA ALA A 76 3.41 1.44 -4.22
C ALA A 76 3.12 0.08 -4.90
N LEU A 77 1.93 -0.10 -5.48
CA LEU A 77 1.58 -1.29 -6.26
C LEU A 77 2.48 -1.44 -7.49
N ILE A 78 2.72 -0.34 -8.22
CA ILE A 78 3.62 -0.33 -9.37
C ILE A 78 5.03 -0.74 -8.94
N ILE A 79 5.53 -0.22 -7.82
CA ILE A 79 6.86 -0.57 -7.29
C ILE A 79 6.94 -2.07 -6.99
N PHE A 80 6.00 -2.63 -6.24
CA PHE A 80 6.01 -4.06 -5.94
C PHE A 80 5.88 -4.93 -7.20
N ALA A 81 5.06 -4.52 -8.17
CA ALA A 81 4.94 -5.21 -9.44
C ALA A 81 6.27 -5.23 -10.21
N LEU A 82 6.97 -4.09 -10.29
CA LEU A 82 8.27 -4.00 -10.95
C LEU A 82 9.33 -4.86 -10.25
N LEU A 83 9.36 -4.86 -8.91
CA LEU A 83 10.29 -5.70 -8.13
C LEU A 83 10.00 -7.19 -8.29
N LEU A 84 8.72 -7.59 -8.40
CA LEU A 84 8.34 -8.97 -8.71
C LEU A 84 8.75 -9.38 -10.12
N ILE A 85 8.57 -8.50 -11.11
CA ILE A 85 9.02 -8.73 -12.49
C ILE A 85 10.55 -8.89 -12.53
N GLU A 86 11.28 -8.03 -11.83
CA GLU A 86 12.74 -8.15 -11.71
C GLU A 86 13.15 -9.48 -11.07
N ALA A 87 12.55 -9.85 -9.93
CA ALA A 87 12.82 -11.13 -9.29
C ALA A 87 12.48 -12.31 -10.21
N PHE A 88 11.41 -12.22 -11.00
CA PHE A 88 11.07 -13.22 -12.03
C PHE A 88 12.13 -13.32 -13.12
N ILE A 89 12.57 -12.20 -13.67
CA ILE A 89 13.63 -12.16 -14.69
C ILE A 89 14.93 -12.77 -14.14
N ILE A 90 15.32 -12.41 -12.91
CA ILE A 90 16.57 -12.92 -12.33
C ILE A 90 16.47 -14.42 -12.06
N SER A 91 15.33 -14.90 -11.53
CA SER A 91 15.12 -16.33 -11.31
C SER A 91 15.17 -17.12 -12.63
N SER A 92 14.56 -16.59 -13.69
CA SER A 92 14.48 -17.26 -14.98
C SER A 92 15.80 -17.24 -15.77
N ILE A 93 16.59 -16.17 -15.69
CA ILE A 93 17.81 -16.01 -16.50
C ILE A 93 19.05 -16.52 -15.76
N PHE A 94 19.13 -16.31 -14.45
CA PHE A 94 20.31 -16.64 -13.65
C PHE A 94 20.09 -17.87 -12.75
N GLU A 95 18.97 -18.57 -12.88
CA GLU A 95 18.60 -19.78 -12.10
C GLU A 95 18.71 -19.60 -10.58
N ARG A 96 18.57 -18.36 -10.09
CA ARG A 96 18.68 -18.03 -8.66
C ARG A 96 17.32 -18.21 -7.98
N ASP A 97 17.35 -18.82 -6.79
CA ASP A 97 16.15 -18.95 -5.95
C ASP A 97 15.67 -17.58 -5.46
N MET A 98 14.43 -17.24 -5.79
CA MET A 98 13.76 -15.98 -5.44
C MET A 98 12.49 -16.18 -4.61
N ASN A 99 12.24 -17.39 -4.11
CA ASN A 99 10.98 -17.72 -3.42
C ASN A 99 10.69 -16.77 -2.25
N SER A 100 11.72 -16.39 -1.49
CA SER A 100 11.60 -15.46 -0.38
C SER A 100 11.25 -14.03 -0.81
N LEU A 101 11.70 -13.59 -2.00
CA LEU A 101 11.36 -12.28 -2.56
C LEU A 101 9.92 -12.28 -3.07
N TYR A 102 9.47 -13.35 -3.72
CA TYR A 102 8.07 -13.50 -4.13
C TYR A 102 7.14 -13.44 -2.93
N LEU A 103 7.48 -14.12 -1.84
CA LEU A 103 6.73 -14.05 -0.60
C LEU A 103 6.72 -12.62 -0.05
N SER A 104 7.89 -12.00 0.09
CA SER A 104 8.01 -10.67 0.71
C SER A 104 7.26 -9.60 -0.09
N PHE A 105 7.52 -9.49 -1.39
CA PHE A 105 6.88 -8.51 -2.25
C PHE A 105 5.39 -8.83 -2.49
N GLY A 106 5.02 -10.12 -2.53
CA GLY A 106 3.63 -10.55 -2.60
C GLY A 106 2.84 -10.13 -1.36
N VAL A 107 3.39 -10.36 -0.16
CA VAL A 107 2.82 -9.84 1.10
C VAL A 107 2.72 -8.31 1.05
N GLY A 108 3.74 -7.62 0.53
CA GLY A 108 3.70 -6.18 0.30
C GLY A 108 2.52 -5.75 -0.54
N PHE A 109 2.26 -6.43 -1.66
CA PHE A 109 1.12 -6.17 -2.54
C PHE A 109 -0.22 -6.28 -1.79
N ILE A 110 -0.38 -7.33 -0.98
CA ILE A 110 -1.58 -7.54 -0.15
C ILE A 110 -1.72 -6.43 0.89
N ILE A 111 -0.62 -5.99 1.53
CA ILE A 111 -0.64 -4.87 2.49
C ILE A 111 -1.14 -3.59 1.81
N VAL A 112 -0.70 -3.29 0.58
CA VAL A 112 -1.15 -2.07 -0.11
C VAL A 112 -2.65 -2.13 -0.43
N ILE A 113 -3.15 -3.26 -0.93
CA ILE A 113 -4.58 -3.44 -1.24
C ILE A 113 -5.40 -3.41 0.06
N GLY A 114 -4.99 -4.16 1.07
CA GLY A 114 -5.65 -4.20 2.37
C GLY A 114 -5.71 -2.82 3.02
N GLY A 115 -4.62 -2.05 2.95
CA GLY A 115 -4.57 -0.66 3.40
C GLY A 115 -5.51 0.26 2.62
N LEU A 116 -5.63 0.07 1.30
CA LEU A 116 -6.54 0.84 0.46
C LEU A 116 -8.01 0.57 0.83
N VAL A 117 -8.40 -0.70 0.95
CA VAL A 117 -9.77 -1.09 1.30
C VAL A 117 -10.12 -0.68 2.73
N SER A 118 -9.27 -1.05 3.70
CA SER A 118 -9.48 -0.72 5.11
C SER A 118 -9.44 0.78 5.37
N GLY A 119 -8.59 1.53 4.67
CA GLY A 119 -8.51 2.98 4.77
C GLY A 119 -9.80 3.66 4.32
N VAL A 120 -10.39 3.21 3.21
CA VAL A 120 -11.70 3.72 2.75
C VAL A 120 -12.79 3.40 3.77
N GLU A 121 -12.84 2.18 4.28
CA GLU A 121 -13.90 1.77 5.22
C GLU A 121 -13.76 2.47 6.58
N ALA A 122 -12.55 2.58 7.12
CA ALA A 122 -12.27 3.32 8.34
C ALA A 122 -12.66 4.80 8.22
N ASN A 123 -12.52 5.38 7.02
CA ASN A 123 -12.92 6.76 6.76
C ASN A 123 -14.44 6.95 6.94
N LYS A 124 -15.26 6.03 6.41
CA LYS A 124 -16.72 6.06 6.54
C LYS A 124 -17.18 5.94 8.00
N ILE A 125 -16.59 4.98 8.73
CA ILE A 125 -16.86 4.74 10.15
C ILE A 125 -16.58 6.01 10.96
N VAL A 126 -15.45 6.67 10.69
CA VAL A 126 -15.06 7.89 11.41
C VAL A 126 -15.98 9.07 11.13
N THR A 127 -16.57 9.17 9.94
CA THR A 127 -17.51 10.25 9.58
C THR A 127 -18.95 10.01 9.98
N GLY A 128 -19.27 8.84 10.53
CA GLY A 128 -20.65 8.48 10.87
C GLY A 128 -21.55 8.25 9.65
N GLU A 129 -20.97 7.94 8.47
CA GLU A 129 -21.74 7.29 7.41
C GLU A 129 -22.12 5.91 7.97
N GLN A 130 -23.35 5.76 8.46
CA GLN A 130 -23.88 4.43 8.75
C GLN A 130 -23.80 3.64 7.44
N PRO A 131 -23.31 2.38 7.47
CA PRO A 131 -23.60 1.47 6.37
C PRO A 131 -25.11 1.56 6.11
N PRO A 132 -25.57 1.60 4.86
CA PRO A 132 -27.00 1.68 4.58
C PRO A 132 -27.68 0.60 5.41
N GLU A 133 -28.62 1.01 6.26
CA GLU A 133 -29.40 0.06 7.06
C GLU A 133 -30.13 -0.81 6.04
N LEU A 134 -29.65 -2.06 5.86
CA LEU A 134 -30.43 -3.08 5.19
C LEU A 134 -31.68 -3.25 6.04
N ASN A 135 -32.83 -2.86 5.49
CA ASN A 135 -34.10 -3.31 6.03
C ASN A 135 -34.13 -4.85 6.02
N GLU A 136 -35.00 -5.50 6.79
CA GLU A 136 -35.10 -6.97 6.92
C GLU A 136 -35.25 -7.72 5.58
N THR A 137 -35.51 -7.01 4.48
CA THR A 137 -35.61 -7.47 3.09
C THR A 137 -34.37 -7.24 2.20
N GLY A 138 -33.32 -6.56 2.67
CA GLY A 138 -32.06 -6.37 1.93
C GLY A 138 -32.02 -5.26 0.88
N GLU A 139 -32.95 -4.30 0.93
CA GLU A 139 -32.97 -3.13 0.04
C GLU A 139 -32.38 -1.88 0.71
N LEU A 140 -31.66 -1.06 -0.08
CA LEU A 140 -31.12 0.24 0.33
C LEU A 140 -32.27 1.22 0.61
N SER A 141 -32.46 1.62 1.86
CA SER A 141 -33.37 2.69 2.21
C SER A 141 -32.71 4.05 1.96
N GLY A 142 -33.23 4.85 1.03
CA GLY A 142 -32.80 6.24 0.89
C GLY A 142 -32.89 6.89 -0.49
N ASP A 143 -33.77 6.46 -1.38
CA ASP A 143 -33.92 7.10 -2.71
C ASP A 143 -35.29 7.80 -2.83
N GLU A 144 -35.51 8.85 -2.03
CA GLU A 144 -36.54 9.85 -2.35
C GLU A 144 -36.08 11.26 -1.92
N SER A 145 -35.73 12.09 -2.91
CA SER A 145 -35.74 13.55 -2.85
C SER A 145 -36.05 14.11 -4.23
#